data_AF-A0A7W9SH55-F1
#
_entry.id   AF-A0A7W9SH55-F1
#
_cell.length_a   1.000
_cell.length_b   1.000
_cell.length_c   1.000
_cell.angle_alpha   90.00
_cell.angle_beta   90.00
_cell.angle_gamma   90.00
#
_symmetry.space_group_name_H-M   'P 1'
#
loop_
_entity.id
_entity.type
_entity.pdbx_description
1 polymer ?
#
loop_
_entity_poly.entity_id
_entity_poly.type
_entity_poly.pdbx_seq_one_letter_code
_entity_poly.pdbx_strand_id
1 'polypeptide(L)'
;MTKQQGQIGDNPQSKLIRIPLSEALGIKKGVNAIIGSGGKSSLLKSLSLELSQKGSVLLTTSTHILPFSHCENICFSDENVSISDENISILNENALISNENVSILNGNALISNENVSSLNKNILTLNEKILLLGKDTHSEEALENSNTLLQSKVLSLWDKSQNPILCLGTLETNGKLSPFPLPFSAIEQMADFVLVEADGSKRLPGKAHGRNEPEIPKESQRTVLVFGASALHKPISEVIHRVEIFQNFFTPSLAPDTLMTKELLLQAFRKENLGDCLFVNQLDCLTKKEAEELLLFLQKGLGKMVCGGSLKEGSAHPEVLLL
;
A
#
# COMPACT_ATOMS: atom_id res chain seq x y z
N MET A 1 -4.12 59.97 -40.03
CA MET A 1 -4.94 60.18 -38.81
C MET A 1 -6.19 59.36 -39.02
N THR A 2 -6.46 58.25 -38.34
CA THR A 2 -6.75 58.15 -36.89
C THR A 2 -6.73 56.67 -36.43
N LYS A 3 -6.07 56.47 -35.29
CA LYS A 3 -6.39 55.62 -34.12
C LYS A 3 -6.63 54.09 -34.27
N GLN A 4 -5.69 53.40 -33.62
CA GLN A 4 -5.77 52.10 -32.95
C GLN A 4 -7.13 51.76 -32.32
N GLN A 5 -7.56 50.52 -32.50
CA GLN A 5 -8.29 49.74 -31.49
C GLN A 5 -7.55 48.41 -31.31
N GLY A 6 -6.78 48.31 -30.23
CA GLY A 6 -6.34 47.03 -29.70
C GLY A 6 -7.53 46.39 -28.99
N GLN A 7 -7.96 45.23 -29.48
CA GLN A 7 -8.88 44.38 -28.72
C GLN A 7 -8.07 43.60 -27.70
N ILE A 8 -8.33 43.94 -26.45
CA ILE A 8 -8.02 43.17 -25.26
C ILE A 8 -8.83 41.87 -25.34
N GLY A 9 -8.14 40.74 -25.26
CA GLY A 9 -8.75 39.43 -25.22
C GLY A 9 -7.78 38.32 -24.84
N ASP A 10 -6.74 38.63 -24.05
CA ASP A 10 -6.01 37.60 -23.31
C ASP A 10 -6.96 37.10 -22.21
N ASN A 11 -7.71 36.05 -22.53
CA ASN A 11 -8.33 35.21 -21.54
C ASN A 11 -7.24 34.22 -21.08
N PRO A 12 -6.62 34.38 -19.91
CA PRO A 12 -5.75 33.35 -19.39
C PRO A 12 -6.67 32.18 -19.04
N GLN A 13 -6.78 31.21 -19.95
CA GLN A 13 -7.15 29.87 -19.58
C GLN A 13 -6.31 29.54 -18.35
N SER A 14 -6.97 29.47 -17.20
CA SER A 14 -6.37 29.05 -15.94
C SER A 14 -5.63 27.75 -16.25
N LYS A 15 -4.30 27.79 -16.33
CA LYS A 15 -3.48 26.59 -16.25
C LYS A 15 -3.93 25.92 -14.96
N LEU A 16 -4.75 24.88 -15.06
CA LEU A 16 -5.03 24.02 -13.91
C LEU A 16 -3.66 23.51 -13.48
N ILE A 17 -3.12 24.08 -12.40
CA ILE A 17 -1.94 23.54 -11.75
C ILE A 17 -2.42 22.21 -11.17
N ARG A 18 -2.19 21.11 -11.90
CA ARG A 18 -2.44 19.77 -11.40
C ARG A 18 -1.39 19.52 -10.32
N ILE A 19 -1.82 19.57 -9.07
CA ILE A 19 -0.97 19.23 -7.93
C ILE A 19 -0.77 17.71 -7.96
N PRO A 20 0.48 17.22 -7.89
CA PRO A 20 0.77 15.79 -7.83
C PRO A 20 0.04 15.11 -6.67
N LEU A 21 -0.38 13.85 -6.83
CA LEU A 21 -1.15 13.12 -5.83
C LEU A 21 -0.38 12.96 -4.52
N SER A 22 0.94 12.75 -4.59
CA SER A 22 1.82 12.66 -3.42
C SER A 22 1.85 13.97 -2.63
N GLU A 23 1.83 15.11 -3.31
CA GLU A 23 1.81 16.44 -2.70
C GLU A 23 0.43 16.73 -2.11
N ALA A 24 -0.62 16.46 -2.89
CA ALA A 24 -2.02 16.57 -2.48
C ALA A 24 -2.33 15.78 -1.21
N LEU A 25 -1.74 14.60 -1.04
CA LEU A 25 -1.91 13.75 0.14
C LEU A 25 -0.88 14.03 1.24
N GLY A 26 0.13 14.84 0.97
CA GLY A 26 1.21 15.15 1.91
C GLY A 26 2.06 13.93 2.26
N ILE A 27 2.27 13.03 1.31
CA ILE A 27 3.11 11.83 1.46
C ILE A 27 4.54 12.26 1.83
N LYS A 28 5.13 11.56 2.79
CA LYS A 28 6.46 11.84 3.34
C LYS A 28 7.45 10.75 2.95
N LYS A 29 8.74 11.04 3.02
CA LYS A 29 9.76 9.98 3.05
C LYS A 29 9.55 9.09 4.28
N GLY A 30 9.96 7.82 4.19
CA GLY A 30 9.71 6.82 5.21
C GLY A 30 8.32 6.18 5.08
N VAL A 31 7.74 5.73 6.19
CA VAL A 31 6.50 4.92 6.20
C VAL A 31 5.25 5.78 6.07
N ASN A 32 4.34 5.40 5.17
CA ASN A 32 3.03 6.01 4.99
C ASN A 32 1.96 4.90 4.90
N ALA A 33 0.93 4.98 5.74
CA ALA A 33 -0.14 4.00 5.79
C ALA A 33 -1.37 4.43 4.97
N ILE A 34 -1.95 3.49 4.25
CA ILE A 34 -3.17 3.65 3.45
C ILE A 34 -4.22 2.72 4.06
N ILE A 35 -5.27 3.31 4.66
CA ILE A 35 -6.33 2.59 5.39
C ILE A 35 -7.71 2.79 4.72
N GLY A 36 -8.73 2.09 5.19
CA GLY A 36 -10.10 2.23 4.71
C GLY A 36 -10.42 1.36 3.48
N SER A 37 -11.06 1.93 2.47
CA SER A 37 -11.71 1.15 1.40
C SER A 37 -11.97 1.96 0.13
N GLY A 38 -12.39 1.30 -0.95
CA GLY A 38 -12.75 1.99 -2.19
C GLY A 38 -11.55 2.46 -3.03
N GLY A 39 -10.50 1.63 -3.14
CA GLY A 39 -9.40 1.87 -4.08
C GLY A 39 -8.01 2.03 -3.46
N LYS A 40 -7.76 1.47 -2.27
CA LYS A 40 -6.44 1.49 -1.62
C LYS A 40 -5.31 0.99 -2.53
N SER A 41 -5.46 -0.19 -3.11
CA SER A 41 -4.44 -0.77 -3.99
C SER A 41 -4.25 0.07 -5.27
N SER A 42 -5.33 0.63 -5.81
CA SER A 42 -5.25 1.60 -6.92
C SER A 42 -4.49 2.87 -6.51
N LEU A 43 -4.72 3.37 -5.29
CA LEU A 43 -4.05 4.54 -4.75
C LEU A 43 -2.56 4.27 -4.54
N LEU A 44 -2.21 3.11 -3.98
CA LEU A 44 -0.84 2.65 -3.82
C LEU A 44 -0.12 2.55 -5.16
N LYS A 45 -0.77 1.98 -6.18
CA LYS A 45 -0.25 1.94 -7.54
C LYS A 45 0.03 3.35 -8.08
N SER A 46 -0.96 4.25 -8.06
CA SER A 46 -0.78 5.62 -8.55
C SER A 46 0.32 6.38 -7.78
N LEU A 47 0.34 6.28 -6.45
CA LEU A 47 1.38 6.89 -5.62
C LEU A 47 2.76 6.31 -5.94
N SER A 48 2.89 4.99 -6.10
CA SER A 48 4.19 4.35 -6.41
C SER A 48 4.77 4.80 -7.73
N LEU A 49 3.93 4.95 -8.77
CA LEU A 49 4.35 5.42 -10.09
C LEU A 49 4.76 6.91 -10.09
N GLU A 50 4.13 7.72 -9.25
CA GLU A 50 4.48 9.13 -9.11
C GLU A 50 5.75 9.32 -8.27
N LEU A 51 5.86 8.61 -7.15
CA LEU A 51 6.98 8.71 -6.22
C LEU A 51 8.27 8.08 -6.75
N SER A 52 8.17 7.08 -7.63
CA SER A 52 9.34 6.46 -8.27
C SER A 52 10.17 7.44 -9.11
N GLN A 53 9.58 8.55 -9.53
CA GLN A 53 10.28 9.65 -10.20
C GLN A 53 11.12 10.50 -9.24
N LYS A 54 10.90 10.36 -7.93
CA LYS A 54 11.54 11.14 -6.85
C LYS A 54 12.47 10.29 -5.97
N GLY A 55 12.37 8.96 -6.02
CA GLY A 55 13.18 8.06 -5.21
C GLY A 55 12.67 6.62 -5.25
N SER A 56 13.31 5.76 -4.47
CA SER A 56 12.92 4.35 -4.33
C SER A 56 11.62 4.19 -3.54
N VAL A 57 10.74 3.30 -4.01
CA VAL A 57 9.42 3.05 -3.40
C VAL A 57 9.25 1.58 -3.04
N LEU A 58 8.87 1.31 -1.80
CA LEU A 58 8.53 -0.03 -1.32
C LEU A 58 7.03 -0.10 -1.00
N LEU A 59 6.34 -1.05 -1.61
CA LEU A 59 4.94 -1.40 -1.36
C LEU A 59 4.89 -2.60 -0.42
N THR A 60 4.16 -2.51 0.68
CA THR A 60 3.98 -3.65 1.60
C THR A 60 2.62 -3.57 2.28
N THR A 61 2.37 -4.47 3.24
CA THR A 61 1.12 -4.49 4.00
C THR A 61 1.38 -4.79 5.47
N SER A 62 0.53 -4.26 6.35
CA SER A 62 0.40 -4.70 7.74
C SER A 62 -0.66 -5.79 7.91
N THR A 63 -1.45 -6.06 6.88
CA THR A 63 -2.49 -7.10 6.90
C THR A 63 -2.33 -8.02 5.70
N HIS A 64 -3.18 -7.91 4.67
CA HIS A 64 -3.06 -8.71 3.46
C HIS A 64 -3.28 -7.85 2.22
N ILE A 65 -2.44 -8.04 1.22
CA ILE A 65 -2.53 -7.37 -0.08
C ILE A 65 -2.30 -8.37 -1.21
N LEU A 66 -2.72 -8.05 -2.44
CA LEU A 66 -2.29 -8.82 -3.60
C LEU A 66 -0.94 -8.31 -4.11
N PRO A 67 -0.10 -9.17 -4.71
CA PRO A 67 1.08 -8.74 -5.46
C PRO A 67 0.71 -7.68 -6.51
N PHE A 68 1.64 -6.77 -6.78
CA PHE A 68 1.45 -5.72 -7.78
C PHE A 68 2.11 -6.11 -9.09
N SER A 69 1.31 -6.25 -10.15
CA SER A 69 1.81 -6.65 -11.47
C SER A 69 2.61 -5.57 -12.22
N HIS A 70 2.62 -4.33 -11.73
CA HIS A 70 3.36 -3.22 -12.37
C HIS A 70 4.77 -3.03 -11.82
N CYS A 71 5.19 -3.84 -10.85
CA CYS A 71 6.51 -3.77 -10.24
C CYS A 71 7.04 -5.17 -9.91
N GLU A 72 8.31 -5.22 -9.53
CA GLU A 72 8.93 -6.42 -9.01
C GLU A 72 8.31 -6.79 -7.65
N ASN A 73 8.13 -8.10 -7.40
CA ASN A 73 7.62 -8.60 -6.12
C ASN A 73 8.67 -9.55 -5.53
N ILE A 74 9.21 -9.20 -4.36
CA ILE A 74 10.05 -10.11 -3.57
C ILE A 74 9.19 -10.61 -2.42
N CYS A 75 9.04 -11.93 -2.35
CA CYS A 75 8.21 -12.59 -1.37
C CYS A 75 9.04 -13.45 -0.44
N PHE A 76 8.71 -13.46 0.85
CA PHE A 76 9.19 -14.49 1.77
C PHE A 76 8.23 -15.68 1.79
N SER A 77 8.73 -16.89 1.93
CA SER A 77 7.92 -18.11 2.05
C SER A 77 8.63 -19.14 2.93
N ASP A 78 7.92 -19.63 3.95
CA ASP A 78 8.35 -20.78 4.78
C ASP A 78 8.12 -22.12 4.07
N GLU A 79 7.27 -22.14 3.05
CA GLU A 79 6.93 -23.34 2.28
C GLU A 79 7.63 -23.34 0.91
N ASN A 80 7.83 -24.53 0.32
CA ASN A 80 8.21 -24.67 -1.08
C ASN A 80 7.02 -24.32 -1.98
N VAL A 81 6.73 -23.03 -2.13
CA VAL A 81 5.65 -22.54 -2.98
C VAL A 81 6.15 -22.47 -4.43
N SER A 82 5.51 -23.22 -5.32
CA SER A 82 5.75 -23.10 -6.77
C SER A 82 4.85 -22.01 -7.35
N ILE A 83 5.44 -20.91 -7.80
CA ILE A 83 4.72 -19.85 -8.52
C ILE A 83 5.25 -19.80 -9.95
N SER A 84 4.35 -19.61 -10.92
CA SER A 84 4.69 -19.51 -12.34
C SER A 84 4.74 -18.06 -12.85
N ASP A 85 4.84 -17.07 -11.97
CA ASP A 85 4.85 -15.65 -12.32
C ASP A 85 6.29 -15.13 -12.36
N GLU A 86 6.70 -14.62 -13.52
CA GLU A 86 8.06 -14.14 -13.77
C GLU A 86 8.41 -12.88 -12.94
N ASN A 87 7.42 -12.17 -12.41
CA ASN A 87 7.63 -10.96 -11.60
C ASN A 87 7.75 -11.24 -10.09
N ILE A 88 7.72 -12.51 -9.68
CA ILE A 88 7.78 -12.91 -8.26
C ILE A 88 9.08 -13.67 -7.97
N SER A 89 9.93 -13.08 -7.13
CA SER A 89 11.11 -13.73 -6.55
C SER A 89 10.77 -14.24 -5.15
N ILE A 90 11.08 -15.51 -4.84
CA ILE A 90 10.82 -16.11 -3.53
C ILE A 90 12.12 -16.27 -2.74
N LEU A 91 12.11 -15.79 -1.50
CA LEU A 91 13.11 -16.03 -0.47
C LEU A 91 12.55 -17.03 0.54
N ASN A 92 13.37 -18.00 0.94
CA ASN A 92 13.08 -18.88 2.07
C ASN A 92 14.25 -18.88 3.07
N GLU A 93 14.06 -19.45 4.26
CA GLU A 93 15.14 -19.54 5.26
C GLU A 93 16.40 -20.21 4.71
N ASN A 94 16.25 -21.17 3.79
CA ASN A 94 17.37 -21.86 3.16
C ASN A 94 18.17 -20.96 2.19
N ALA A 95 17.55 -19.95 1.58
CA ALA A 95 18.19 -19.00 0.66
C ALA A 95 19.03 -17.94 1.39
N LEU A 96 18.81 -17.75 2.70
CA LEU A 96 19.64 -16.89 3.56
C LEU A 96 21.01 -17.51 3.88
N ILE A 97 21.15 -18.83 3.69
CA ILE A 97 22.34 -19.62 4.02
C ILE A 97 23.38 -19.64 2.88
N SER A 98 22.99 -19.29 1.64
CA SER A 98 23.87 -19.31 0.46
C SER A 98 24.42 -17.92 0.11
N ASN A 99 25.76 -17.80 0.09
CA ASN A 99 26.51 -16.63 -0.40
C ASN A 99 26.46 -16.43 -1.93
N GLU A 100 25.73 -17.29 -2.65
CA GLU A 100 25.46 -17.10 -4.07
C GLU A 100 24.04 -16.54 -4.25
N ASN A 101 23.84 -15.81 -5.35
CA ASN A 101 22.53 -15.42 -5.85
C ASN A 101 21.73 -16.68 -6.21
N VAL A 102 21.23 -17.40 -5.21
CA VAL A 102 20.22 -18.45 -5.42
C VAL A 102 18.91 -17.72 -5.71
N SER A 103 18.81 -17.22 -6.93
CA SER A 103 17.53 -17.14 -7.59
C SER A 103 17.05 -18.57 -7.70
N ILE A 104 16.02 -18.96 -6.96
CA ILE A 104 15.20 -20.10 -7.36
C ILE A 104 14.44 -19.62 -8.61
N LEU A 105 15.18 -19.48 -9.72
CA LEU A 105 14.63 -19.33 -11.05
C LEU A 105 14.01 -20.68 -11.38
N ASN A 106 12.67 -20.67 -11.47
CA ASN A 106 11.78 -21.61 -12.14
C ASN A 106 12.26 -23.07 -12.26
N GLY A 107 11.43 -23.98 -11.77
CA GLY A 107 11.59 -25.42 -11.98
C GLY A 107 12.09 -25.75 -13.40
N ASN A 108 13.17 -26.55 -13.44
CA ASN A 108 13.84 -27.16 -14.61
C ASN A 108 15.27 -26.68 -14.95
N ALA A 109 16.09 -26.27 -13.98
CA ALA A 109 17.54 -26.26 -14.16
C ALA A 109 18.21 -27.36 -13.32
N LEU A 110 18.31 -28.56 -13.90
CA LEU A 110 19.39 -29.51 -13.55
C LEU A 110 20.71 -28.83 -13.94
N ILE A 111 21.34 -28.10 -13.03
CA ILE A 111 22.76 -27.77 -13.18
C ILE A 111 23.55 -28.99 -12.70
N SER A 112 23.79 -29.91 -13.63
CA SER A 112 24.84 -30.91 -13.48
C SER A 112 26.19 -30.19 -13.48
N ASN A 113 26.83 -30.03 -12.32
CA ASN A 113 28.27 -29.82 -12.27
C ASN A 113 28.82 -30.20 -10.89
N GLU A 114 29.96 -30.86 -10.88
CA GLU A 114 30.63 -31.47 -9.73
C GLU A 114 30.82 -30.53 -8.50
N ASN A 115 30.67 -29.21 -8.69
CA ASN A 115 30.66 -28.17 -7.66
C ASN A 115 29.50 -28.30 -6.64
N VAL A 116 28.38 -28.94 -6.99
CA VAL A 116 27.25 -29.20 -6.07
C VAL A 116 27.66 -30.12 -4.91
N SER A 117 28.59 -31.06 -5.14
CA SER A 117 29.05 -31.99 -4.10
C SER A 117 29.93 -31.30 -3.04
N SER A 118 30.71 -30.30 -3.47
CA SER A 118 31.53 -29.42 -2.61
C SER A 118 30.64 -28.46 -1.81
N LEU A 119 29.64 -27.85 -2.46
CA LEU A 119 28.66 -26.98 -1.82
C LEU A 119 27.85 -27.70 -0.74
N ASN A 120 27.36 -28.91 -1.03
CA ASN A 120 26.61 -29.71 -0.05
C ASN A 120 27.44 -30.03 1.20
N LYS A 121 28.76 -30.18 1.06
CA LYS A 121 29.66 -30.44 2.19
C LYS A 121 29.86 -29.21 3.08
N ASN A 122 29.88 -28.02 2.47
CA ASN A 122 29.95 -26.73 3.17
C ASN A 122 28.61 -26.32 3.81
N ILE A 123 27.48 -26.65 3.16
CA ILE A 123 26.13 -26.46 3.71
C ILE A 123 25.90 -27.33 4.94
N LEU A 124 26.36 -28.59 4.92
CA LEU A 124 26.33 -29.47 6.10
C LEU A 124 27.11 -28.88 7.29
N THR A 125 28.26 -28.25 7.04
CA THR A 125 29.06 -27.61 8.11
C THR A 125 28.46 -26.30 8.61
N LEU A 126 27.74 -25.55 7.78
CA LEU A 126 26.99 -24.37 8.23
C LEU A 126 25.72 -24.75 9.00
N ASN A 127 25.00 -25.78 8.54
CA ASN A 127 23.87 -26.36 9.27
C ASN A 127 24.32 -26.90 10.63
N GLU A 128 25.47 -27.55 10.74
CA GLU A 128 26.02 -27.96 12.04
C GLU A 128 26.33 -26.75 12.94
N LYS A 129 26.84 -25.64 12.39
CA LYS A 129 27.06 -24.40 13.17
C LYS A 129 25.77 -23.73 13.60
N ILE A 130 24.76 -23.65 12.74
CA ILE A 130 23.44 -23.08 13.06
C ILE A 130 22.69 -23.97 14.06
N LEU A 131 22.78 -25.29 13.93
CA LEU A 131 22.18 -26.25 14.86
C LEU A 131 22.90 -26.25 16.23
N LEU A 132 24.19 -25.91 16.27
CA LEU A 132 24.93 -25.66 17.52
C LEU A 132 24.51 -24.34 18.19
N LEU A 133 24.17 -23.30 17.41
CA LEU A 133 23.54 -22.06 17.92
C LEU A 133 22.11 -22.29 18.42
N GLY A 134 21.38 -23.25 17.85
CA GLY A 134 20.01 -23.59 18.26
C GLY A 134 19.88 -24.40 19.54
N LYS A 135 20.98 -24.82 20.19
CA LYS A 135 20.93 -25.60 21.42
C LYS A 135 21.14 -24.82 22.71
N ASP A 136 21.64 -23.59 22.66
CA ASP A 136 21.72 -22.73 23.85
C ASP A 136 21.59 -21.25 23.45
N THR A 137 20.62 -20.56 24.06
CA THR A 137 20.36 -19.11 24.08
C THR A 137 19.52 -18.48 22.95
N HIS A 138 18.25 -18.18 23.27
CA HIS A 138 17.53 -17.06 22.65
C HIS A 138 18.22 -15.74 23.07
N SER A 139 19.16 -15.24 22.26
CA SER A 139 19.77 -13.93 22.44
C SER A 139 19.20 -12.95 21.40
N GLU A 140 18.86 -11.73 21.82
CA GLU A 140 18.39 -10.64 20.94
C GLU A 140 19.34 -10.40 19.75
N GLU A 141 20.63 -10.67 19.96
CA GLU A 141 21.70 -10.60 18.96
C GLU A 141 21.49 -11.56 17.78
N ALA A 142 20.99 -12.78 18.01
CA ALA A 142 20.75 -13.75 16.93
C ALA A 142 19.60 -13.33 16.01
N LEU A 143 18.53 -12.75 16.59
CA LEU A 143 17.39 -12.24 15.83
C LEU A 143 17.78 -10.99 15.01
N GLU A 144 18.54 -10.08 15.61
CA GLU A 144 19.04 -8.87 14.92
C GLU A 144 19.95 -9.24 13.74
N ASN A 145 20.82 -10.23 13.91
CA ASN A 145 21.67 -10.75 12.85
C ASN A 145 20.85 -11.37 11.70
N SER A 146 19.75 -12.08 12.01
CA SER A 146 18.87 -12.67 11.00
C SER A 146 18.09 -11.61 10.22
N ASN A 147 17.54 -10.59 10.90
CA ASN A 147 16.86 -9.46 10.26
C ASN A 147 17.80 -8.69 9.33
N THR A 148 19.03 -8.44 9.78
CA THR A 148 20.07 -7.75 8.99
C THR A 148 20.41 -8.56 7.74
N LEU A 149 20.55 -9.88 7.87
CA LEU A 149 20.82 -10.77 6.75
C LEU A 149 19.67 -10.76 5.73
N LEU A 150 18.42 -10.92 6.19
CA LEU A 150 17.24 -10.89 5.32
C LEU A 150 17.12 -9.54 4.59
N GLN A 151 17.29 -8.43 5.31
CA GLN A 151 17.31 -7.09 4.72
C GLN A 151 18.40 -6.96 3.65
N SER A 152 19.62 -7.41 3.93
CA SER A 152 20.74 -7.36 2.99
C SER A 152 20.47 -8.18 1.73
N LYS A 153 19.81 -9.33 1.86
CA LYS A 153 19.45 -10.20 0.72
C LYS A 153 18.42 -9.53 -0.17
N VAL A 154 17.36 -8.95 0.40
CA VAL A 154 16.35 -8.19 -0.38
C VAL A 154 17.03 -7.04 -1.13
N LEU A 155 17.88 -6.26 -0.46
CA LEU A 155 18.60 -5.14 -1.08
C LEU A 155 19.56 -5.59 -2.18
N SER A 156 20.14 -6.78 -2.09
CA SER A 156 21.02 -7.34 -3.14
C SER A 156 20.27 -7.74 -4.41
N LEU A 157 18.98 -8.08 -4.29
CA LEU A 157 18.13 -8.47 -5.40
C LEU A 157 17.45 -7.27 -6.05
N TRP A 158 17.24 -6.19 -5.30
CA TRP A 158 16.52 -5.02 -5.76
C TRP A 158 17.44 -3.98 -6.42
N ASP A 159 17.50 -3.99 -7.75
CA ASP A 159 18.14 -2.91 -8.52
C ASP A 159 17.21 -1.68 -8.62
N LYS A 160 17.34 -0.79 -7.63
CA LYS A 160 16.60 0.48 -7.56
C LYS A 160 16.76 1.39 -8.78
N SER A 161 17.84 1.24 -9.54
CA SER A 161 18.12 2.10 -10.70
C SER A 161 17.29 1.71 -11.93
N GLN A 162 17.02 0.42 -12.10
CA GLN A 162 16.19 -0.12 -13.17
C GLN A 162 14.73 -0.24 -12.74
N ASN A 163 14.50 -0.78 -11.53
CA ASN A 163 13.19 -1.04 -10.97
C ASN A 163 13.01 -0.23 -9.67
N PRO A 164 12.66 1.06 -9.72
CA PRO A 164 12.57 1.90 -8.52
C PRO A 164 11.39 1.56 -7.59
N ILE A 165 10.52 0.62 -7.97
CA ILE A 165 9.36 0.18 -7.19
C ILE A 165 9.51 -1.31 -6.88
N LEU A 166 9.41 -1.67 -5.60
CA LEU A 166 9.41 -3.05 -5.12
C LEU A 166 8.14 -3.32 -4.29
N CYS A 167 7.49 -4.44 -4.49
CA CYS A 167 6.51 -4.98 -3.55
C CYS A 167 7.13 -6.07 -2.69
N LEU A 168 6.90 -5.98 -1.37
CA LEU A 168 7.52 -6.85 -0.37
C LEU A 168 6.46 -7.40 0.59
N GLY A 169 6.46 -8.72 0.80
CA GLY A 169 5.56 -9.37 1.76
C GLY A 169 5.82 -10.88 1.88
N THR A 170 5.05 -11.54 2.75
CA THR A 170 5.13 -13.00 2.93
C THR A 170 4.04 -13.64 2.10
N LEU A 171 4.38 -14.53 1.18
CA LEU A 171 3.40 -15.14 0.30
C LEU A 171 2.62 -16.23 1.00
N GLU A 172 1.30 -16.14 0.93
CA GLU A 172 0.38 -17.15 1.44
C GLU A 172 -0.14 -18.07 0.34
N THR A 173 -0.67 -19.23 0.74
CA THR A 173 -1.29 -20.23 -0.15
C THR A 173 -2.49 -19.70 -0.95
N ASN A 174 -3.12 -18.61 -0.49
CA ASN A 174 -4.23 -17.94 -1.17
C ASN A 174 -3.76 -16.94 -2.25
N GLY A 175 -2.45 -16.79 -2.46
CA GLY A 175 -1.83 -15.88 -3.43
C GLY A 175 -1.72 -14.42 -2.97
N LYS A 176 -2.11 -14.11 -1.73
CA LYS A 176 -1.90 -12.80 -1.12
C LYS A 176 -0.55 -12.74 -0.41
N LEU A 177 -0.12 -11.52 -0.19
CA LEU A 177 1.01 -11.19 0.66
C LEU A 177 0.49 -10.76 2.03
N SER A 178 0.99 -11.39 3.08
CA SER A 178 0.90 -10.91 4.46
C SER A 178 2.15 -10.08 4.80
N PRO A 179 2.29 -9.52 6.03
CA PRO A 179 3.43 -8.67 6.36
C PRO A 179 4.76 -9.41 6.17
N PHE A 180 5.76 -8.69 5.67
CA PHE A 180 7.12 -9.22 5.55
C PHE A 180 7.72 -9.44 6.96
N PRO A 181 8.56 -10.47 7.20
CA PRO A 181 9.06 -10.78 8.54
C PRO A 181 10.22 -9.86 8.97
N LEU A 182 10.18 -8.58 8.58
CA LEU A 182 11.02 -7.54 9.13
C LEU A 182 10.16 -6.50 9.86
N PRO A 183 10.64 -5.92 10.96
CA PRO A 183 9.94 -4.80 11.58
C PRO A 183 9.90 -3.61 10.63
N PHE A 184 8.85 -2.79 10.72
CA PHE A 184 8.70 -1.59 9.88
C PHE A 184 9.86 -0.60 10.03
N SER A 185 10.51 -0.55 11.19
CA SER A 185 11.74 0.23 11.39
C SER A 185 12.91 -0.21 10.50
N ALA A 186 13.01 -1.50 10.17
CA ALA A 186 14.01 -2.02 9.23
C ALA A 186 13.57 -1.82 7.77
N ILE A 187 12.27 -2.02 7.49
CA ILE A 187 11.69 -1.79 6.15
C ILE A 187 11.82 -0.32 5.74
N GLU A 188 11.63 0.61 6.67
CA GLU A 188 11.79 2.06 6.46
C GLU A 188 13.17 2.43 5.89
N GLN A 189 14.22 1.74 6.33
CA GLN A 189 15.59 2.00 5.87
C GLN A 189 15.87 1.48 4.46
N MET A 190 14.96 0.68 3.88
CA MET A 190 15.17 0.04 2.59
C MET A 190 14.82 0.95 1.41
N ALA A 191 13.99 1.98 1.58
CA ALA A 191 13.50 2.83 0.49
C ALA A 191 13.30 4.28 0.91
N ASP A 192 13.26 5.22 -0.05
CA ASP A 192 12.92 6.62 0.23
C ASP A 192 11.47 6.76 0.69
N PHE A 193 10.57 5.96 0.11
CA PHE A 193 9.14 5.93 0.41
C PHE A 193 8.70 4.49 0.68
N VAL A 194 8.04 4.25 1.80
CA VAL A 194 7.38 2.99 2.13
C VAL A 194 5.88 3.23 2.19
N LEU A 195 5.12 2.58 1.32
CA LEU A 195 3.66 2.65 1.30
C LEU A 195 3.07 1.34 1.81
N VAL A 196 2.27 1.42 2.87
CA VAL A 196 1.73 0.27 3.56
C VAL A 196 0.22 0.21 3.35
N GLU A 197 -0.28 -0.85 2.72
CA GLU A 197 -1.72 -1.15 2.77
C GLU A 197 -2.07 -1.74 4.13
N ALA A 198 -3.02 -1.11 4.80
CA ALA A 198 -3.67 -1.64 5.98
C ALA A 198 -5.15 -1.92 5.65
N ASP A 199 -5.72 -2.91 6.33
CA ASP A 199 -7.14 -3.31 6.26
C ASP A 199 -7.68 -3.96 4.98
N GLY A 200 -8.24 -5.15 5.14
CA GLY A 200 -9.14 -5.74 4.14
C GLY A 200 -10.54 -5.08 4.12
N SER A 201 -11.05 -4.73 2.94
CA SER A 201 -12.40 -4.15 2.76
C SER A 201 -13.35 -4.95 1.85
N LYS A 202 -12.95 -6.17 1.43
CA LYS A 202 -13.71 -7.03 0.48
C LYS A 202 -14.19 -6.30 -0.79
N ARG A 203 -13.40 -5.34 -1.30
CA ARG A 203 -13.71 -4.50 -2.47
C ARG A 203 -14.93 -3.57 -2.31
N LEU A 204 -15.51 -3.48 -1.11
CA LEU A 204 -16.56 -2.50 -0.85
C LEU A 204 -15.98 -1.07 -0.80
N PRO A 205 -16.77 -0.05 -1.19
CA PRO A 205 -16.32 1.33 -1.23
C PRO A 205 -16.16 1.96 0.16
N GLY A 206 -16.92 1.50 1.16
CA GLY A 206 -16.82 1.91 2.56
C GLY A 206 -16.44 0.76 3.50
N LYS A 207 -15.92 1.10 4.68
CA LYS A 207 -15.57 0.16 5.75
C LYS A 207 -15.82 0.82 7.11
N ALA A 208 -16.37 0.06 8.05
CA ALA A 208 -16.28 0.36 9.48
C ALA A 208 -15.19 -0.50 10.12
N HIS A 209 -14.27 0.13 10.83
CA HIS A 209 -13.11 -0.51 11.43
C HIS A 209 -13.49 -1.18 12.76
N GLY A 210 -12.90 -2.35 13.01
CA GLY A 210 -13.05 -3.03 14.29
C GLY A 210 -12.25 -2.34 15.40
N ARG A 211 -12.40 -2.82 16.65
CA ARG A 211 -11.70 -2.21 17.81
C ARG A 211 -10.17 -2.17 17.69
N ASN A 212 -9.59 -3.16 17.00
CA ASN A 212 -8.14 -3.30 16.82
C ASN A 212 -7.70 -3.00 15.38
N GLU A 213 -8.60 -2.50 14.53
CA GLU A 213 -8.30 -2.04 13.18
C GLU A 213 -8.43 -0.52 13.14
N PRO A 214 -7.74 0.18 12.23
CA PRO A 214 -6.71 -0.31 11.30
C PRO A 214 -5.41 -0.73 11.97
N GLU A 215 -4.69 -1.73 11.43
CA GLU A 215 -3.33 -2.07 11.86
C GLU A 215 -2.32 -1.09 11.24
N ILE A 216 -2.23 0.13 11.78
CA ILE A 216 -1.31 1.17 11.31
C ILE A 216 0.08 0.95 11.93
N PRO A 217 1.16 0.88 11.13
CA PRO A 217 2.52 0.86 11.66
C PRO A 217 2.83 2.11 12.49
N LYS A 218 3.49 1.95 13.64
CA LYS A 218 3.85 3.08 14.53
C LYS A 218 4.83 4.07 13.88
N GLU A 219 5.58 3.61 12.89
CA GLU A 219 6.53 4.39 12.08
C GLU A 219 5.82 5.28 11.05
N SER A 220 4.50 5.16 10.90
CA SER A 220 3.75 5.91 9.88
C SER A 220 3.83 7.42 10.10
N GLN A 221 4.46 8.10 9.14
CA GLN A 221 4.60 9.56 9.08
C GLN A 221 3.34 10.24 8.51
N ARG A 222 2.54 9.46 7.77
CA ARG A 222 1.28 9.89 7.18
C ARG A 222 0.32 8.71 7.10
N THR A 223 -0.91 8.91 7.52
CA THR A 223 -2.02 7.96 7.36
C THR A 223 -3.10 8.55 6.46
N VAL A 224 -3.31 7.94 5.30
CA VAL A 224 -4.34 8.32 4.34
C VAL A 224 -5.56 7.41 4.52
N LEU A 225 -6.69 7.98 4.93
CA LEU A 225 -7.97 7.28 4.91
C LEU A 225 -8.57 7.32 3.51
N VAL A 226 -8.93 6.17 2.95
CA VAL A 226 -9.55 6.06 1.62
C VAL A 226 -11.03 5.73 1.76
N PHE A 227 -11.85 6.41 0.97
CA PHE A 227 -13.28 6.13 0.84
C PHE A 227 -13.72 6.22 -0.62
N GLY A 228 -14.57 5.30 -1.07
CA GLY A 228 -15.17 5.34 -2.40
C GLY A 228 -16.51 6.09 -2.43
N ALA A 229 -16.60 7.17 -3.19
CA ALA A 229 -17.83 7.96 -3.34
C ALA A 229 -19.01 7.15 -3.90
N SER A 230 -18.75 6.02 -4.58
CA SER A 230 -19.79 5.12 -5.08
C SER A 230 -20.63 4.46 -4.00
N ALA A 231 -20.25 4.61 -2.72
CA ALA A 231 -21.06 4.23 -1.57
C ALA A 231 -22.28 5.15 -1.36
N LEU A 232 -22.19 6.42 -1.75
CA LEU A 232 -23.25 7.40 -1.51
C LEU A 232 -24.55 7.00 -2.21
N HIS A 233 -25.67 7.31 -1.57
CA HIS A 233 -27.03 7.05 -2.06
C HIS A 233 -27.39 5.57 -2.25
N LYS A 234 -26.60 4.65 -1.67
CA LYS A 234 -26.87 3.21 -1.67
C LYS A 234 -27.12 2.68 -0.25
N PRO A 235 -27.82 1.55 -0.10
CA PRO A 235 -28.00 0.88 1.19
C PRO A 235 -26.66 0.60 1.88
N ILE A 236 -26.53 0.94 3.16
CA ILE A 236 -25.29 0.73 3.92
C ILE A 236 -24.85 -0.74 3.93
N SER A 237 -25.79 -1.70 3.88
CA SER A 237 -25.50 -3.14 3.82
C SER A 237 -24.80 -3.57 2.54
N GLU A 238 -24.93 -2.81 1.45
CA GLU A 238 -24.32 -3.13 0.16
C GLU A 238 -22.95 -2.50 -0.01
N VAL A 239 -22.66 -1.44 0.74
CA VAL A 239 -21.50 -0.56 0.48
C VAL A 239 -20.52 -0.43 1.62
N ILE A 240 -20.89 -0.86 2.84
CA ILE A 240 -20.02 -0.85 4.01
C ILE A 240 -19.58 -2.26 4.38
N HIS A 241 -18.27 -2.49 4.35
CA HIS A 241 -17.67 -3.66 4.98
C HIS A 241 -17.83 -3.56 6.51
N ARG A 242 -18.35 -4.62 7.13
CA ARG A 242 -18.74 -4.69 8.55
C ARG A 242 -19.85 -3.70 8.91
N VAL A 243 -20.93 -3.74 8.13
CA VAL A 243 -22.10 -2.86 8.31
C VAL A 243 -22.67 -2.90 9.73
N GLU A 244 -22.57 -4.03 10.43
CA GLU A 244 -23.06 -4.16 11.80
C GLU A 244 -22.33 -3.23 12.77
N ILE A 245 -21.02 -3.01 12.55
CA ILE A 245 -20.23 -2.03 13.32
C ILE A 245 -20.68 -0.62 12.97
N PHE A 246 -20.86 -0.34 11.68
CA PHE A 246 -21.31 0.97 11.19
C PHE A 246 -22.68 1.35 11.73
N GLN A 247 -23.65 0.42 11.76
CA GLN A 247 -24.99 0.65 12.29
C GLN A 247 -24.93 1.11 13.76
N ASN A 248 -24.03 0.52 14.54
CA ASN A 248 -23.82 0.84 15.96
C ASN A 248 -23.01 2.13 16.18
N PHE A 249 -22.62 2.83 15.12
CA PHE A 249 -22.12 4.20 15.25
C PHE A 249 -23.21 5.18 15.68
N PHE A 250 -24.48 4.85 15.45
CA PHE A 250 -25.63 5.73 15.64
C PHE A 250 -26.53 5.23 16.77
N THR A 251 -27.37 6.13 17.30
CA THR A 251 -28.35 5.80 18.35
C THR A 251 -29.68 6.48 18.02
N PRO A 252 -30.74 5.72 17.69
CA PRO A 252 -30.77 4.26 17.55
C PRO A 252 -29.88 3.74 16.41
N SER A 253 -29.51 2.46 16.45
CA SER A 253 -28.73 1.84 15.37
C SER A 253 -29.46 1.97 14.03
N LEU A 254 -28.72 2.22 12.96
CA LEU A 254 -29.30 2.37 11.62
C LEU A 254 -29.86 1.04 11.09
N ALA A 255 -30.88 1.11 10.24
CA ALA A 255 -31.36 -0.06 9.50
C ALA A 255 -30.42 -0.38 8.32
N PRO A 256 -30.23 -1.66 7.94
CA PRO A 256 -29.29 -2.05 6.87
C PRO A 256 -29.57 -1.41 5.49
N ASP A 257 -30.84 -1.11 5.22
CA ASP A 257 -31.33 -0.47 3.99
C ASP A 257 -31.23 1.06 4.00
N THR A 258 -30.77 1.65 5.11
CA THR A 258 -30.52 3.09 5.20
C THR A 258 -29.57 3.53 4.10
N LEU A 259 -29.92 4.58 3.36
CA LEU A 259 -29.05 5.11 2.32
C LEU A 259 -27.86 5.85 2.92
N MET A 260 -26.67 5.59 2.41
CA MET A 260 -25.46 6.33 2.79
C MET A 260 -25.56 7.79 2.36
N THR A 261 -25.69 8.71 3.31
CA THR A 261 -25.64 10.16 3.07
C THR A 261 -24.28 10.74 3.46
N LYS A 262 -23.98 11.95 2.97
CA LYS A 262 -22.75 12.67 3.37
C LYS A 262 -22.74 13.01 4.86
N GLU A 263 -23.90 13.24 5.47
CA GLU A 263 -24.04 13.50 6.91
C GLU A 263 -23.72 12.24 7.73
N LEU A 264 -24.24 11.08 7.34
CA LEU A 264 -23.92 9.80 7.98
C LEU A 264 -22.42 9.47 7.82
N LEU A 265 -21.88 9.68 6.63
CA LEU A 265 -20.45 9.51 6.35
C LEU A 265 -19.58 10.38 7.27
N LEU A 266 -19.90 11.68 7.38
CA LEU A 266 -19.17 12.59 8.27
C LEU A 266 -19.26 12.16 9.74
N GLN A 267 -20.43 11.75 10.21
CA GLN A 267 -20.60 11.25 11.57
C GLN A 267 -19.78 9.98 11.82
N ALA A 268 -19.76 9.05 10.87
CA ALA A 268 -18.97 7.83 10.95
C ALA A 268 -17.47 8.15 11.07
N PHE A 269 -16.94 8.99 10.16
CA PHE A 269 -15.54 9.39 10.19
C PHE A 269 -15.14 10.14 11.45
N ARG A 270 -16.03 10.95 12.03
CA ARG A 270 -15.79 11.60 13.32
C ARG A 270 -15.75 10.58 14.47
N LYS A 271 -16.58 9.55 14.42
CA LYS A 271 -16.63 8.51 15.45
C LYS A 271 -15.39 7.62 15.42
N GLU A 272 -14.92 7.27 14.23
CA GLU A 272 -13.68 6.50 14.05
C GLU A 272 -12.43 7.36 14.29
N ASN A 273 -12.46 8.63 13.87
CA ASN A 273 -11.36 9.57 13.98
C ASN A 273 -10.01 9.03 13.45
N LEU A 274 -10.06 8.33 12.31
CA LEU A 274 -8.90 7.70 11.68
C LEU A 274 -8.30 8.55 10.56
N GLY A 275 -6.99 8.44 10.37
CA GLY A 275 -6.24 9.06 9.27
C GLY A 275 -5.99 10.55 9.44
N ASP A 276 -4.80 11.00 9.02
CA ASP A 276 -4.39 12.41 9.03
C ASP A 276 -5.06 13.20 7.89
N CYS A 277 -5.39 12.53 6.81
CA CYS A 277 -6.15 13.08 5.70
C CYS A 277 -7.09 12.04 5.08
N LEU A 278 -8.05 12.53 4.30
CA LEU A 278 -9.03 11.71 3.59
C LEU A 278 -8.83 11.85 2.09
N PHE A 279 -8.76 10.72 1.39
CA PHE A 279 -8.90 10.63 -0.05
C PHE A 279 -10.27 10.05 -0.42
N VAL A 280 -11.09 10.86 -1.08
CA VAL A 280 -12.37 10.41 -1.64
C VAL A 280 -12.16 9.97 -3.09
N ASN A 281 -12.11 8.66 -3.32
CA ASN A 281 -12.00 8.08 -4.64
C ASN A 281 -13.37 7.99 -5.33
N GLN A 282 -13.37 7.62 -6.62
CA GLN A 282 -14.55 7.34 -7.43
C GLN A 282 -15.48 8.54 -7.59
N LEU A 283 -14.95 9.77 -7.58
CA LEU A 283 -15.75 10.99 -7.77
C LEU A 283 -16.43 11.06 -9.14
N ASP A 284 -16.01 10.24 -10.10
CA ASP A 284 -16.65 10.13 -11.42
C ASP A 284 -18.05 9.49 -11.36
N CYS A 285 -18.48 8.94 -10.21
CA CYS A 285 -19.88 8.56 -9.99
C CYS A 285 -20.78 9.74 -9.60
N LEU A 286 -20.21 10.94 -9.40
CA LEU A 286 -20.91 12.16 -9.03
C LEU A 286 -20.76 13.20 -10.15
N THR A 287 -21.67 14.18 -10.20
CA THR A 287 -21.44 15.38 -10.99
C THR A 287 -20.30 16.20 -10.37
N LYS A 288 -19.62 17.03 -11.18
CA LYS A 288 -18.55 17.91 -10.69
C LYS A 288 -18.99 18.77 -9.49
N LYS A 289 -20.22 19.29 -9.53
CA LYS A 289 -20.79 20.10 -8.46
C LYS A 289 -20.98 19.28 -7.18
N GLU A 290 -21.54 18.08 -7.26
CA GLU A 290 -21.72 17.19 -6.10
C GLU A 290 -20.37 16.77 -5.49
N ALA A 291 -19.37 16.50 -6.32
CA ALA A 291 -18.02 16.19 -5.88
C ALA A 291 -17.39 17.36 -5.10
N GLU A 292 -17.44 18.59 -5.64
CA GLU A 292 -16.93 19.78 -4.96
C GLU A 292 -17.67 20.04 -3.63
N GLU A 293 -19.01 19.92 -3.63
CA GLU A 293 -19.82 20.08 -2.41
C GLU A 293 -19.50 19.02 -1.36
N LEU A 294 -19.30 17.76 -1.76
CA LEU A 294 -18.94 16.66 -0.87
C LEU A 294 -17.58 16.90 -0.21
N LEU A 295 -16.55 17.19 -1.01
CA LEU A 295 -15.21 17.43 -0.50
C LEU A 295 -15.19 18.62 0.48
N LEU A 296 -15.88 19.72 0.13
CA LEU A 296 -15.95 20.91 0.98
C LEU A 296 -16.68 20.63 2.29
N PHE A 297 -17.79 19.89 2.22
CA PHE A 297 -18.56 19.47 3.38
C PHE A 297 -17.72 18.62 4.34
N LEU A 298 -17.00 17.63 3.81
CA LEU A 298 -16.15 16.73 4.60
C LEU A 298 -14.95 17.47 5.20
N GLN A 299 -14.29 18.34 4.45
CA GLN A 299 -13.15 19.13 4.95
C GLN A 299 -13.55 20.03 6.11
N LYS A 300 -14.65 20.79 5.96
CA LYS A 300 -15.19 21.63 7.05
C LYS A 300 -15.63 20.80 8.23
N GLY A 301 -16.26 19.65 7.97
CA GLY A 301 -16.76 18.76 9.02
C GLY A 301 -15.66 18.05 9.81
N LEU A 302 -14.59 17.63 9.15
CA LEU A 302 -13.52 16.85 9.79
C LEU A 302 -12.40 17.72 10.34
N GLY A 303 -12.25 18.97 9.85
CA GLY A 303 -11.16 19.85 10.26
C GLY A 303 -9.77 19.33 9.84
N LYS A 304 -9.71 18.44 8.84
CA LYS A 304 -8.48 17.89 8.27
C LYS A 304 -8.51 17.95 6.76
N MET A 305 -7.36 17.71 6.15
CA MET A 305 -7.22 17.76 4.70
C MET A 305 -8.08 16.68 4.03
N VAL A 306 -8.87 17.09 3.04
CA VAL A 306 -9.68 16.21 2.22
C VAL A 306 -9.38 16.52 0.77
N CYS A 307 -9.01 15.51 0.01
CA CYS A 307 -8.90 15.60 -1.44
C CYS A 307 -9.64 14.43 -2.06
N GLY A 308 -9.89 14.49 -3.36
CA GLY A 308 -10.55 13.38 -4.02
C GLY A 308 -10.35 13.38 -5.52
N GLY A 309 -10.68 12.25 -6.12
CA GLY A 309 -10.51 12.05 -7.55
C GLY A 309 -11.10 10.74 -8.00
N SER A 310 -10.74 10.32 -9.22
CA SER A 310 -11.07 9.00 -9.73
C SER A 310 -9.79 8.27 -10.13
N LEU A 311 -9.48 7.21 -9.39
CA LEU A 311 -8.39 6.28 -9.70
C LEU A 311 -8.95 5.21 -10.65
N LYS A 312 -8.92 5.49 -11.95
CA LYS A 312 -9.26 4.48 -12.97
C LYS A 312 -8.05 3.58 -13.24
N GLU A 313 -8.28 2.28 -13.40
CA GLU A 313 -7.24 1.35 -13.82
C GLU A 313 -6.54 1.87 -15.09
N GLY A 314 -5.22 2.04 -15.03
CA GLY A 314 -4.39 2.50 -16.16
C GLY A 314 -4.19 4.02 -16.27
N SER A 315 -4.82 4.84 -15.42
CA SER A 315 -4.53 6.28 -15.40
C SER A 315 -3.27 6.57 -14.58
N ALA A 316 -2.18 6.94 -15.25
CA ALA A 316 -0.93 7.35 -14.60
C ALA A 316 -1.06 8.69 -13.84
N HIS A 317 -2.07 9.49 -14.19
CA HIS A 317 -2.30 10.82 -13.62
C HIS A 317 -3.79 11.02 -13.31
N PRO A 318 -4.27 10.61 -12.12
CA PRO A 318 -5.66 10.83 -11.75
C PRO A 318 -5.97 12.32 -11.67
N GLU A 319 -7.20 12.69 -12.03
CA GLU A 319 -7.71 14.03 -11.77
C GLU A 319 -7.98 14.17 -10.27
N VAL A 320 -7.14 14.96 -9.59
CA VAL A 320 -7.31 15.28 -8.17
C VAL A 320 -7.97 16.64 -8.06
N LEU A 321 -9.12 16.68 -7.42
CA LEU A 321 -9.78 17.88 -6.94
C LEU A 321 -9.25 18.19 -5.53
N LEU A 322 -8.79 19.42 -5.36
CA LEU A 322 -8.28 19.96 -4.10
C LEU A 322 -9.13 21.14 -3.66
N LEU A 323 -9.28 21.27 -2.35
CA LEU A 323 -10.02 22.35 -1.69
C LEU A 323 -9.21 22.94 -0.52
#